data_AF-A0A6L7TQP6-F1
#
_entry.id   AF-A0A6L7TQP6-F1
#
_cell.length_a   1.000
_cell.length_b   1.000
_cell.length_c   1.000
_cell.angle_alpha   90.00
_cell.angle_beta   90.00
_cell.angle_gamma   90.00
#
_symmetry.space_group_name_H-M   'P 1'
#
loop_
_entity.id
_entity.type
_entity.pdbx_description
1 polymer ?
#
loop_
_entity_poly.entity_id
_entity_poly.type
_entity_poly.pdbx_seq_one_letter_code
_entity_poly.pdbx_strand_id
1 'polypeptide(L)'
;MTMPGEKRSPFPDECGNRAGIFAEAVRDGDMNLAWAMLSKETRGMRMGVWATRYRIDMQVAYRAGYNEGHPMRAAMLEDFRTTVLSLWPLEDLIDLGISPTSYIDDEHAFAFLPFGITEDNTEVRRGRAMNGLILPMLMEDGEWKVDLPGWRFLENPGADNPDNGQQT
;
A
#
# COMPACT_ATOMS: atom_id res chain seq x y z
N MET A 1 5.16 -13.51 11.58
CA MET A 1 5.87 -12.91 10.43
C MET A 1 6.52 -11.63 10.93
N THR A 2 7.82 -11.43 10.71
CA THR A 2 8.50 -10.18 11.07
C THR A 2 8.41 -9.27 9.85
N MET A 3 7.84 -8.07 9.99
CA MET A 3 7.90 -7.07 8.90
C MET A 3 9.37 -6.69 8.67
N PRO A 4 9.88 -6.76 7.44
CA PRO A 4 11.25 -6.33 7.14
C PRO A 4 11.41 -4.82 7.32
N GLY A 5 12.66 -4.39 7.46
CA GLY A 5 13.02 -2.98 7.64
C GLY A 5 13.24 -2.56 9.09
N GLU A 6 13.72 -1.33 9.25
CA GLU A 6 14.10 -0.73 10.53
C GLU A 6 13.23 0.48 10.85
N LYS A 7 12.92 0.65 12.14
CA LYS A 7 12.22 1.84 12.63
C LYS A 7 13.22 2.97 12.81
N ARG A 8 13.06 4.05 12.06
CA ARG A 8 13.88 5.28 12.20
C ARG A 8 13.44 6.13 13.39
N SER A 9 12.18 6.00 13.80
CA SER A 9 11.55 6.74 14.89
C SER A 9 10.62 5.82 15.68
N PRO A 10 10.42 6.06 16.99
CA PRO A 10 9.39 5.38 17.77
C PRO A 10 8.00 6.01 17.59
N PHE A 11 7.89 7.10 16.82
CA PHE A 11 6.64 7.83 16.59
C PHE A 11 6.16 7.65 15.14
N PRO A 12 4.85 7.83 14.88
CA PRO A 12 4.32 7.95 13.52
C PRO A 12 5.04 9.03 12.73
N ASP A 13 5.16 8.81 11.42
CA ASP A 13 5.83 9.69 10.48
C ASP A 13 4.96 9.96 9.25
N GLU A 14 5.49 10.75 8.31
CA GLU A 14 4.79 11.10 7.08
C GLU A 14 4.36 9.89 6.25
N CYS A 15 5.18 8.83 6.21
CA CYS A 15 4.88 7.62 5.46
C CYS A 15 3.66 6.91 6.07
N GLY A 16 3.64 6.73 7.39
CA GLY A 16 2.49 6.19 8.12
C GLY A 16 1.24 7.05 7.98
N ASN A 17 1.38 8.39 8.05
CA ASN A 17 0.28 9.32 7.86
C ASN A 17 -0.32 9.24 6.44
N ARG A 18 0.52 9.17 5.40
CA ARG A 18 0.09 8.95 4.02
C ARG A 18 -0.66 7.62 3.87
N ALA A 19 -0.19 6.56 4.51
CA ALA A 19 -0.88 5.27 4.48
C ALA A 19 -2.27 5.35 5.14
N GLY A 20 -2.39 6.06 6.27
CA GLY A 20 -3.68 6.32 6.93
C GLY A 20 -4.66 7.08 6.05
N ILE A 21 -4.22 8.18 5.44
CA ILE A 21 -5.04 8.99 4.52
C ILE A 21 -5.55 8.14 3.33
N PHE A 22 -4.73 7.24 2.81
CA PHE A 22 -5.16 6.34 1.74
C PHE A 22 -6.29 5.41 2.21
N ALA A 23 -6.16 4.82 3.39
CA ALA A 23 -7.20 3.95 3.95
C ALA A 23 -8.51 4.71 4.19
N GLU A 24 -8.43 5.94 4.73
CA GLU A 24 -9.57 6.83 4.91
C GLU A 24 -10.24 7.20 3.58
N ALA A 25 -9.45 7.53 2.55
CA ALA A 25 -9.96 7.85 1.23
C ALA A 25 -10.74 6.67 0.60
N VAL A 26 -10.24 5.43 0.75
CA VAL A 26 -10.96 4.23 0.28
C VAL A 26 -12.25 4.01 1.09
N ARG A 27 -12.18 4.17 2.42
CA ARG A 27 -13.33 4.05 3.33
C ARG A 27 -14.44 5.01 2.93
N ASP A 28 -14.10 6.28 2.79
CA ASP A 28 -15.04 7.38 2.53
C ASP A 28 -15.46 7.46 1.05
N GLY A 29 -14.81 6.67 0.19
CA GLY A 29 -15.10 6.62 -1.24
C GLY A 29 -14.50 7.78 -2.03
N ASP A 30 -13.55 8.54 -1.47
CA ASP A 30 -12.75 9.51 -2.20
C ASP A 30 -11.69 8.81 -3.06
N MET A 31 -12.18 8.18 -4.13
CA MET A 31 -11.33 7.37 -5.00
C MET A 31 -10.42 8.20 -5.90
N ASN A 32 -10.68 9.50 -6.05
CA ASN A 32 -9.75 10.38 -6.74
C ASN A 32 -8.49 10.57 -5.90
N LEU A 33 -8.66 10.85 -4.61
CA LEU A 33 -7.55 10.93 -3.67
C LEU A 33 -6.82 9.58 -3.56
N ALA A 34 -7.56 8.49 -3.28
CA ALA A 34 -6.96 7.16 -3.15
C ALA A 34 -6.15 6.76 -4.41
N TRP A 35 -6.66 7.06 -5.60
CA TRP A 35 -5.96 6.79 -6.87
C TRP A 35 -4.71 7.66 -7.07
N ALA A 36 -4.74 8.93 -6.68
CA ALA A 36 -3.61 9.84 -6.78
C ALA A 36 -2.44 9.48 -5.83
N MET A 37 -2.74 8.72 -4.78
CA MET A 37 -1.77 8.24 -3.79
C MET A 37 -1.05 6.96 -4.22
N LEU A 38 -1.50 6.31 -5.30
CA LEU A 38 -0.85 5.10 -5.82
C LEU A 38 0.44 5.43 -6.57
N SER A 39 1.43 4.53 -6.49
CA SER A 39 2.64 4.59 -7.32
C SER A 39 2.28 4.56 -8.82
N LYS A 40 3.14 5.10 -9.70
CA LYS A 40 2.93 4.99 -11.16
C LYS A 40 2.80 3.54 -11.59
N GLU A 41 3.58 2.64 -11.00
CA GLU A 41 3.52 1.20 -11.27
C GLU A 41 2.17 0.60 -10.87
N THR A 42 1.70 0.87 -9.65
CA THR A 42 0.39 0.37 -9.18
C THR A 42 -0.74 0.87 -10.07
N ARG A 43 -0.74 2.15 -10.46
CA ARG A 43 -1.71 2.70 -11.41
C ARG A 43 -1.63 2.00 -12.75
N GLY A 44 -0.42 1.84 -13.29
CA GLY A 44 -0.12 1.09 -14.52
C GLY A 44 -0.76 -0.29 -14.53
N MET A 45 -0.46 -1.08 -13.50
CA MET A 45 -0.99 -2.42 -13.30
C MET A 45 -2.52 -2.41 -13.20
N ARG A 46 -3.09 -1.52 -12.38
CA ARG A 46 -4.55 -1.44 -12.21
C ARG A 46 -5.29 -1.08 -13.49
N MET A 47 -4.77 -0.13 -14.26
CA MET A 47 -5.31 0.21 -15.57
C MET A 47 -5.26 -0.99 -16.51
N GLY A 48 -4.15 -1.75 -16.51
CA GLY A 48 -4.03 -2.95 -17.33
C GLY A 48 -4.99 -4.06 -16.94
N VAL A 49 -5.13 -4.36 -15.64
CA VAL A 49 -6.09 -5.35 -15.13
C VAL A 49 -7.52 -4.96 -15.50
N TRP A 50 -7.88 -3.69 -15.28
CA TRP A 50 -9.20 -3.18 -15.62
C TRP A 50 -9.46 -3.27 -17.14
N ALA A 51 -8.50 -2.84 -17.96
CA ALA A 51 -8.59 -2.91 -19.41
C ALA A 51 -8.82 -4.36 -19.90
N THR A 52 -8.04 -5.32 -19.39
CA THR A 52 -8.20 -6.73 -19.73
C THR A 52 -9.55 -7.29 -19.29
N ARG A 53 -9.95 -7.03 -18.03
CA ARG A 53 -11.20 -7.55 -17.44
C ARG A 53 -12.43 -7.11 -18.25
N TYR A 54 -12.45 -5.85 -18.68
CA TYR A 54 -13.61 -5.26 -19.38
C TYR A 54 -13.42 -5.12 -20.89
N ARG A 55 -12.33 -5.66 -21.46
CA ARG A 55 -11.98 -5.58 -22.89
C ARG A 55 -11.95 -4.14 -23.41
N ILE A 56 -11.36 -3.24 -22.63
CA ILE A 56 -11.20 -1.81 -22.95
C ILE A 56 -9.82 -1.63 -23.59
N ASP A 57 -9.74 -0.75 -24.60
CA ASP A 57 -8.46 -0.36 -25.19
C ASP A 57 -7.52 0.26 -24.13
N MET A 58 -6.25 -0.13 -24.15
CA MET A 58 -5.29 0.30 -23.13
C MET A 58 -5.09 1.82 -23.12
N GLN A 59 -5.18 2.50 -24.26
CA GLN A 59 -5.07 3.97 -24.30
C GLN A 59 -6.29 4.64 -23.66
N VAL A 60 -7.48 4.02 -23.78
CA VAL A 60 -8.70 4.50 -23.10
C VAL A 60 -8.57 4.33 -21.59
N ALA A 61 -8.06 3.18 -21.12
CA ALA A 61 -7.78 2.96 -19.70
C ALA A 61 -6.73 3.93 -19.16
N TYR A 62 -5.65 4.17 -19.92
CA TYR A 62 -4.63 5.15 -19.57
C TYR A 62 -5.22 6.56 -19.43
N ARG A 63 -6.03 7.00 -20.39
CA ARG A 63 -6.69 8.31 -20.33
C ARG A 63 -7.67 8.40 -19.17
N ALA A 64 -8.44 7.35 -18.88
CA ALA A 64 -9.31 7.31 -17.70
C ALA A 64 -8.52 7.44 -16.38
N GLY A 65 -7.32 6.85 -16.34
CA GLY A 65 -6.37 6.92 -15.23
C GLY A 65 -5.89 8.33 -14.89
N TYR A 66 -5.56 9.12 -15.91
CA TYR A 66 -4.87 10.40 -15.74
C TYR A 66 -5.71 11.65 -16.08
N ASN A 67 -6.83 11.51 -16.79
CA ASN A 67 -7.74 12.63 -17.09
C ASN A 67 -8.98 12.55 -16.19
N GLU A 68 -9.10 13.50 -15.26
CA GLU A 68 -10.21 13.59 -14.31
C GLU A 68 -11.58 13.75 -14.98
N GLY A 69 -11.63 14.41 -16.14
CA GLY A 69 -12.86 14.60 -16.92
C GLY A 69 -13.21 13.43 -17.85
N HIS A 70 -12.44 12.34 -17.85
CA HIS A 70 -12.68 11.24 -18.78
C HIS A 70 -13.97 10.47 -18.43
N PRO A 71 -14.87 10.19 -19.40
CA PRO A 71 -16.17 9.57 -19.12
C PRO A 71 -16.11 8.22 -18.39
N MET A 72 -15.03 7.46 -18.57
CA MET A 72 -14.86 6.14 -17.95
C MET A 72 -14.11 6.16 -16.61
N ARG A 73 -13.68 7.33 -16.13
CA ARG A 73 -12.91 7.44 -14.88
C ARG A 73 -13.67 6.87 -13.69
N ALA A 74 -14.94 7.26 -13.52
CA ALA A 74 -15.76 6.80 -12.40
C ALA A 74 -15.88 5.27 -12.37
N ALA A 75 -16.11 4.63 -13.52
CA ALA A 75 -16.18 3.17 -13.62
C ALA A 75 -14.85 2.47 -13.29
N MET A 76 -13.72 3.06 -13.70
CA MET A 76 -12.39 2.53 -13.36
C MET A 76 -12.09 2.66 -11.87
N LEU A 77 -12.40 3.82 -11.27
CA LEU A 77 -12.21 4.06 -9.84
C LEU A 77 -13.11 3.16 -8.97
N GLU A 78 -14.33 2.88 -9.43
CA GLU A 78 -15.24 1.96 -8.75
C GLU A 78 -14.73 0.51 -8.79
N ASP A 79 -14.21 0.04 -9.94
CA ASP A 79 -13.57 -1.29 -10.02
C ASP A 79 -12.34 -1.37 -9.12
N PHE A 80 -11.55 -0.29 -9.06
CA PHE A 80 -10.43 -0.20 -8.14
C PHE A 80 -10.89 -0.32 -6.68
N ARG A 81 -11.87 0.50 -6.26
CA ARG A 81 -12.44 0.45 -4.91
C ARG A 81 -12.96 -0.93 -4.56
N THR A 82 -13.73 -1.54 -5.47
CA THR A 82 -14.26 -2.90 -5.32
C THR A 82 -13.13 -3.90 -5.11
N THR A 83 -12.04 -3.77 -5.86
CA THR A 83 -10.87 -4.65 -5.70
C THR A 83 -10.22 -4.45 -4.34
N VAL A 84 -10.01 -3.21 -3.89
CA VAL A 84 -9.43 -2.94 -2.57
C VAL A 84 -10.32 -3.50 -1.46
N LEU A 85 -11.64 -3.24 -1.51
CA LEU A 85 -12.59 -3.71 -0.50
C LEU A 85 -12.78 -5.24 -0.48
N SER A 86 -12.43 -5.94 -1.57
CA SER A 86 -12.39 -7.41 -1.56
C SER A 86 -11.21 -7.98 -0.76
N LEU A 87 -10.17 -7.18 -0.52
CA LEU A 87 -8.99 -7.53 0.26
C LEU A 87 -9.08 -6.97 1.69
N TRP A 88 -9.58 -5.75 1.82
CA TRP A 88 -9.79 -5.04 3.08
C TRP A 88 -11.24 -4.58 3.16
N PRO A 89 -12.14 -5.42 3.71
CA PRO A 89 -13.52 -5.06 3.97
C PRO A 89 -13.63 -3.71 4.69
N LEU A 90 -14.75 -3.00 4.48
CA LEU A 90 -14.92 -1.65 5.01
C LEU A 90 -14.75 -1.58 6.54
N GLU A 91 -15.15 -2.62 7.25
CA GLU A 91 -14.96 -2.76 8.71
C GLU A 91 -13.48 -2.72 9.13
N ASP A 92 -12.57 -3.22 8.30
CA ASP A 92 -11.13 -3.18 8.53
C ASP A 92 -10.54 -1.78 8.26
N LEU A 93 -11.29 -0.88 7.61
CA LEU A 93 -10.84 0.49 7.35
C LEU A 93 -11.28 1.49 8.42
N ILE A 94 -11.95 1.02 9.48
CA ILE A 94 -12.47 1.84 10.58
C ILE A 94 -11.50 1.75 11.77
N ASP A 95 -11.39 2.85 12.53
CA ASP A 95 -10.58 2.93 13.77
C ASP A 95 -9.11 2.51 13.59
N LEU A 96 -8.54 2.83 12.43
CA LEU A 96 -7.13 2.58 12.13
C LEU A 96 -6.24 3.60 12.85
N GLY A 97 -5.26 3.07 13.58
CA GLY A 97 -4.14 3.85 14.08
C GLY A 97 -3.00 3.94 13.08
N ILE A 98 -1.99 4.71 13.45
CA ILE A 98 -0.74 4.80 12.68
C ILE A 98 0.39 4.39 13.60
N SER A 99 1.07 3.30 13.25
CA SER A 99 2.29 2.87 13.93
C SER A 99 3.53 3.48 13.28
N PRO A 100 4.68 3.48 13.99
CA PRO A 100 5.95 3.87 13.38
C PRO A 100 6.29 2.96 12.19
N THR A 101 6.69 3.59 11.08
CA THR A 101 6.98 2.94 9.80
C THR A 101 8.24 2.08 9.87
N SER A 102 8.22 0.93 9.19
CA SER A 102 9.40 0.09 8.97
C SER A 102 10.02 0.42 7.62
N TYR A 103 11.23 0.97 7.59
CA TYR A 103 11.93 1.36 6.37
C TYR A 103 12.88 0.26 5.91
N ILE A 104 12.77 -0.17 4.65
CA ILE A 104 13.69 -1.14 4.06
C ILE A 104 14.97 -0.42 3.61
N ASP A 105 14.77 0.71 2.92
CA ASP A 105 15.79 1.64 2.49
C ASP A 105 15.20 3.06 2.51
N ASP A 106 15.80 4.01 1.79
CA ASP A 106 15.31 5.40 1.69
C ASP A 106 14.11 5.58 0.77
N GLU A 107 13.80 4.60 -0.07
CA GLU A 107 12.75 4.64 -1.09
C GLU A 107 11.60 3.67 -0.80
N HIS A 108 11.80 2.64 0.01
CA HIS A 108 10.82 1.59 0.28
C HIS A 108 10.54 1.46 1.78
N ALA A 109 9.25 1.33 2.11
CA ALA A 109 8.82 1.18 3.48
C ALA A 109 7.54 0.35 3.61
N PHE A 110 7.28 -0.12 4.82
CA PHE A 110 6.01 -0.71 5.24
C PHE A 110 5.38 0.15 6.32
N ALA A 111 4.25 0.75 5.98
CA ALA A 111 3.39 1.42 6.95
C ALA A 111 2.46 0.39 7.58
N PHE A 112 2.35 0.42 8.91
CA PHE A 112 1.47 -0.46 9.66
C PHE A 112 0.35 0.34 10.33
N LEU A 113 -0.90 -0.01 10.02
CA LEU A 113 -2.10 0.61 10.53
C LEU A 113 -2.83 -0.37 11.46
N PRO A 114 -2.59 -0.34 12.79
CA PRO A 114 -3.25 -1.23 13.73
C PRO A 114 -4.74 -0.93 13.88
N PHE A 115 -5.56 -1.97 14.06
CA PHE A 115 -6.99 -1.80 14.36
C PHE A 115 -7.23 -1.34 15.80
N GLY A 116 -8.19 -0.44 16.00
CA GLY A 116 -8.71 -0.05 17.32
C GLY A 116 -7.81 0.89 18.12
N ILE A 117 -6.90 1.63 17.46
CA ILE A 117 -6.00 2.60 18.12
C ILE A 117 -6.17 3.96 17.46
N THR A 118 -7.11 4.78 17.94
CA THR A 118 -7.32 6.14 17.42
C THR A 118 -6.50 7.18 18.17
N GLU A 119 -6.07 6.88 19.40
CA GLU A 119 -5.33 7.79 20.29
C GLU A 119 -4.33 6.98 21.13
N ASP A 120 -3.08 7.43 21.16
CA ASP A 120 -1.96 6.95 22.00
C ASP A 120 -1.06 5.81 21.45
N ASN A 121 0.18 6.19 21.13
CA ASN A 121 1.21 5.37 20.47
C ASN A 121 2.39 4.99 21.38
N THR A 122 2.32 5.27 22.68
CA THR A 122 3.51 5.24 23.54
C THR A 122 3.82 3.87 24.17
N GLU A 123 2.86 2.94 24.25
CA GLU A 123 3.10 1.62 24.84
C GLU A 123 2.50 0.47 24.02
N VAL A 124 3.20 0.06 22.97
CA VAL A 124 3.04 -1.31 22.46
C VAL A 124 3.61 -2.25 23.52
N ARG A 125 2.73 -2.79 24.38
CA ARG A 125 3.10 -3.86 25.33
C ARG A 125 3.74 -5.01 24.56
N ARG A 126 5.04 -5.23 24.79
CA ARG A 126 5.82 -6.36 24.27
C ARG A 126 5.00 -7.65 24.32
N GLY A 127 4.76 -8.25 23.15
CA GLY A 127 4.34 -9.65 23.04
C GLY A 127 2.94 -9.94 22.48
N ARG A 128 2.14 -8.95 22.06
CA ARG A 128 0.92 -9.22 21.28
C ARG A 128 1.07 -8.77 19.83
N ALA A 129 0.86 -9.71 18.91
CA ALA A 129 0.62 -9.38 17.50
C ALA A 129 -0.69 -8.57 17.44
N MET A 130 -0.59 -7.31 17.05
CA MET A 130 -1.77 -6.49 16.77
C MET A 130 -2.17 -6.78 15.32
N ASN A 131 -3.46 -7.05 15.11
CA ASN A 131 -4.01 -7.12 13.77
C ASN A 131 -4.07 -5.70 13.19
N GLY A 132 -3.85 -5.57 11.89
CA GLY A 132 -3.84 -4.29 11.21
C GLY A 132 -3.49 -4.44 9.74
N LEU A 133 -3.56 -3.33 9.02
CA LEU A 133 -3.18 -3.27 7.61
C LEU A 133 -1.70 -2.98 7.47
N ILE A 134 -1.05 -3.71 6.58
CA ILE A 134 0.33 -3.43 6.16
C ILE A 134 0.26 -2.88 4.75
N LEU A 135 0.69 -1.64 4.57
CA LEU A 135 0.74 -0.98 3.28
C LEU A 135 2.20 -0.86 2.83
N PRO A 136 2.59 -1.51 1.71
CA PRO A 136 3.84 -1.22 1.04
C PRO A 136 3.82 0.20 0.48
N MET A 137 4.91 0.92 0.71
CA MET A 137 5.06 2.34 0.37
C MET A 137 6.35 2.54 -0.44
N LEU A 138 6.28 3.41 -1.44
CA LEU A 138 7.38 3.78 -2.33
C LEU A 138 7.53 5.31 -2.35
N MET A 139 8.75 5.82 -2.20
CA MET A 139 9.08 7.23 -2.41
C MET A 139 9.15 7.49 -3.92
N GLU A 140 8.22 8.29 -4.43
CA GLU A 140 8.15 8.65 -5.85
C GLU A 140 7.96 10.15 -5.99
N ASP A 141 8.83 10.81 -6.76
CA ASP A 141 8.80 12.25 -7.00
C ASP A 141 8.78 13.09 -5.70
N GLY A 142 9.42 12.61 -4.63
CA GLY A 142 9.50 13.28 -3.33
C GLY A 142 8.28 13.08 -2.43
N GLU A 143 7.34 12.20 -2.80
CA GLU A 143 6.20 11.83 -1.95
C GLU A 143 6.12 10.31 -1.73
N TRP A 144 5.68 9.89 -0.54
CA TRP A 144 5.30 8.50 -0.29
C TRP A 144 4.01 8.15 -1.03
N LYS A 145 4.07 7.08 -1.83
CA LYS A 145 2.97 6.49 -2.59
C LYS A 145 2.69 5.07 -2.12
N VAL A 146 1.44 4.63 -2.23
CA VAL A 146 1.04 3.25 -1.95
C VAL A 146 1.41 2.36 -3.12
N ASP A 147 2.12 1.27 -2.82
CA ASP A 147 2.71 0.38 -3.81
C ASP A 147 2.28 -1.09 -3.69
N LEU A 148 1.02 -1.35 -4.05
CA LEU A 148 0.38 -2.66 -3.89
C LEU A 148 1.02 -3.84 -4.66
N PRO A 149 1.69 -3.67 -5.81
CA PRO A 149 2.38 -4.73 -6.53
C PRO A 149 3.84 -4.91 -6.13
N GLY A 150 4.57 -3.84 -5.78
CA GLY A 150 6.04 -3.89 -5.73
C GLY A 150 6.62 -4.77 -4.64
N TRP A 151 5.84 -5.09 -3.60
CA TRP A 151 6.26 -6.04 -2.56
C TRP A 151 6.58 -7.44 -3.11
N ARG A 152 6.04 -7.82 -4.27
CA ARG A 152 6.33 -9.12 -4.91
C ARG A 152 7.75 -9.19 -5.48
N PHE A 153 8.44 -8.06 -5.64
CA PHE A 153 9.78 -7.96 -6.22
C PHE A 153 10.85 -7.64 -5.19
N LEU A 154 10.48 -7.40 -3.93
CA LEU A 154 11.40 -7.29 -2.81
C LEU A 154 11.87 -8.69 -2.42
N GLU A 155 12.78 -9.25 -3.21
CA GLU A 155 13.48 -10.49 -2.84
C GLU A 155 14.22 -10.30 -1.52
N ASN A 156 14.11 -11.30 -0.65
CA ASN A 156 14.76 -11.36 0.65
C ASN A 156 16.30 -11.36 0.41
N PRO A 157 17.09 -10.43 0.97
CA PRO A 157 18.56 -10.41 0.83
C PRO A 157 19.27 -11.54 1.62
N GLY A 158 18.74 -12.76 1.53
CA GLY A 158 19.28 -13.98 2.12
C GLY A 158 18.74 -15.27 1.48
N ALA A 159 18.08 -15.19 0.31
CA ALA A 159 17.57 -16.37 -0.39
C ALA A 159 18.59 -17.02 -1.35
N ASP A 160 19.81 -16.48 -1.47
CA ASP A 160 20.93 -17.15 -2.14
C ASP A 160 22.11 -17.30 -1.19
N ASN A 161 22.15 -18.44 -0.49
CA ASN A 161 23.41 -19.18 -0.34
C ASN A 161 23.18 -20.63 0.10
N PRO A 162 23.26 -21.62 -0.80
CA PRO A 162 23.79 -22.92 -0.47
C PRO A 162 25.13 -23.08 -1.18
N ASP A 163 26.17 -22.40 -0.68
CA ASP A 163 27.54 -22.74 -1.07
C ASP A 163 28.43 -22.83 0.17
N ASN A 164 28.46 -24.03 0.79
CA ASN A 164 29.68 -24.83 0.87
C ASN A 164 29.57 -25.99 1.89
N GLY A 165 29.80 -27.20 1.38
CA GLY A 165 30.82 -28.07 1.95
C GLY A 165 30.35 -29.28 2.76
N GLN A 166 30.52 -30.48 2.19
CA GLN A 166 31.62 -31.40 2.54
C GLN A 166 31.42 -32.73 1.76
N GLN A 167 32.40 -33.12 0.94
CA GLN A 167 33.35 -34.24 1.19
C GLN A 167 32.62 -35.58 1.34
N THR A 168 32.82 -36.60 0.49
CA THR A 168 34.05 -37.14 -0.13
C THR A 168 33.71 -37.94 -1.37
#